data_AF-A0A0E2BDA1-F1
#
_entry.id   AF-A0A0E2BDA1-F1
#
_cell.length_a   1.000
_cell.length_b   1.000
_cell.length_c   1.000
_cell.angle_alpha   90.00
_cell.angle_beta   90.00
_cell.angle_gamma   90.00
#
_symmetry.space_group_name_H-M   'P 1'
#
loop_
_entity.id
_entity.type
_entity.pdbx_description
1 polymer ?
#
loop_
_entity_poly.entity_id
_entity_poly.type
_entity_poly.pdbx_seq_one_letter_code
_entity_poly.pdbx_strand_id
1 'polypeptide(L)'
;MIAEKIFKGIGIIVDDEIDVEKSIIQNIIEQIREKEIPYIPYKSLPSDGVIDHFRNISFILLDWRLSPIPDTKLPQGLNELLIKENISFLKKIKKSCFCPIFIFSNEDHEQIITRLVTEGLIKDNDNNHIFVRSKSELKGKTKLFKALENWIKNNPSVYVLKEWEREYFDAKNKLFSEFHEMNPNWPKILWKTFISDHSNESMELGELISRNIHTRMTPFEFSGKILNKKGKKSNQSEILKVIEGGRYLKNEFLNSNDIAPGDIFYFNSEYYINIRAACDCIPDRNKPEEKIDDVQLYLLLIPIKSGTLPK
;
A
#
# COMPACT_ATOMS: atom_id res chain seq x y z
N MET A 1 1.49 -21.99 8.03
CA MET A 1 0.78 -20.93 8.79
C MET A 1 0.38 -19.80 7.84
N ILE A 2 -0.60 -18.96 8.19
CA ILE A 2 -1.07 -17.86 7.32
C ILE A 2 0.04 -16.82 7.13
N ALA A 3 0.77 -16.46 8.20
CA ALA A 3 1.85 -15.48 8.14
C ALA A 3 2.99 -15.88 7.18
N GLU A 4 3.41 -17.15 7.18
CA GLU A 4 4.50 -17.63 6.31
C GLU A 4 4.16 -17.54 4.81
N LYS A 5 2.88 -17.74 4.46
CA LYS A 5 2.42 -17.58 3.07
C LYS A 5 2.26 -16.11 2.67
N ILE A 6 2.02 -15.24 3.64
CA ILE A 6 1.70 -13.83 3.45
C ILE A 6 2.97 -12.96 3.41
N PHE A 7 3.96 -13.24 4.26
CA PHE A 7 5.23 -12.51 4.26
C PHE A 7 6.22 -13.13 3.29
N LYS A 8 5.91 -13.03 2.00
CA LYS A 8 6.88 -13.27 0.93
C LYS A 8 7.52 -11.94 0.53
N GLY A 9 8.84 -11.94 0.36
CA GLY A 9 9.63 -10.75 0.03
C GLY A 9 10.70 -10.43 1.08
N ILE A 10 11.32 -9.26 0.94
CA ILE A 10 12.45 -8.83 1.77
C ILE A 10 11.93 -8.10 3.02
N GLY A 11 12.39 -8.50 4.20
CA GLY A 11 12.16 -7.77 5.45
C GLY A 11 13.25 -6.74 5.73
N ILE A 12 12.90 -5.60 6.33
CA ILE A 12 13.86 -4.63 6.85
C ILE A 12 13.93 -4.78 8.37
N ILE A 13 15.13 -4.83 8.94
CA ILE A 13 15.32 -4.89 10.40
C ILE A 13 16.18 -3.71 10.80
N VAL A 14 15.68 -2.85 11.69
CA VAL A 14 16.39 -1.69 12.21
C VAL A 14 16.49 -1.82 13.72
N ASP A 15 17.68 -2.12 14.22
CA ASP A 15 17.96 -2.36 15.66
C ASP A 15 19.47 -2.19 15.89
N ASP A 16 19.87 -1.46 16.93
CA ASP A 16 21.28 -1.17 17.21
C ASP A 16 22.04 -2.35 17.83
N GLU A 17 21.32 -3.37 18.32
CA GLU A 17 21.85 -4.59 18.92
C GLU A 17 21.94 -5.79 17.94
N ILE A 18 21.83 -5.55 16.62
CA ILE A 18 21.85 -6.61 15.59
C ILE A 18 23.14 -7.44 15.58
N ASP A 19 24.27 -6.89 16.03
CA ASP A 19 25.54 -7.63 16.13
C ASP A 19 25.87 -8.04 17.57
N VAL A 20 24.99 -7.75 18.52
CA VAL A 20 25.19 -8.10 19.93
C VAL A 20 24.75 -9.54 20.14
N GLU A 21 25.68 -10.40 20.55
CA GLU A 21 25.38 -11.80 20.86
C GLU A 21 24.36 -11.90 22.00
N LYS A 22 23.41 -12.84 21.87
CA LYS A 22 22.35 -13.12 22.85
C LYS A 22 21.37 -11.95 23.11
N SER A 23 21.36 -10.91 22.27
CA SER A 23 20.32 -9.87 22.31
C SER A 23 18.95 -10.46 21.94
N ILE A 24 17.88 -9.73 22.28
CA ILE A 24 16.51 -10.16 21.95
C ILE A 24 16.31 -10.20 20.44
N ILE A 25 16.95 -9.27 19.71
CA ILE A 25 16.86 -9.20 18.26
C ILE A 25 17.52 -10.40 17.59
N GLN A 26 18.56 -11.03 18.16
CA GLN A 26 19.09 -12.29 17.62
C GLN A 26 18.03 -13.38 17.57
N ASN A 27 17.22 -13.52 18.63
CA ASN A 27 16.16 -14.53 18.63
C ASN A 27 15.07 -14.26 17.57
N ILE A 28 14.84 -12.98 17.25
CA ILE A 28 13.93 -12.57 16.19
C ILE A 28 14.54 -12.89 14.82
N ILE A 29 15.82 -12.56 14.62
CA ILE A 29 16.58 -12.84 13.41
C ILE A 29 16.65 -14.36 13.15
N GLU A 30 16.89 -15.16 14.18
CA GLU A 30 16.87 -16.63 14.09
C GLU A 30 15.52 -17.14 13.57
N GLN A 31 14.40 -16.63 14.09
CA GLN A 31 13.07 -17.01 13.61
C GLN A 31 12.87 -16.66 12.13
N ILE A 32 13.39 -15.51 11.66
CA ILE A 32 13.31 -15.10 10.26
C ILE A 32 14.18 -16.00 9.37
N ARG A 33 15.40 -16.33 9.82
CA ARG A 33 16.33 -17.24 9.13
C ARG A 33 15.78 -18.66 9.04
N GLU A 34 15.18 -19.19 10.11
CA GLU A 34 14.51 -20.51 10.14
C GLU A 34 13.37 -20.61 9.11
N LYS A 35 12.82 -19.48 8.67
CA LYS A 35 11.77 -19.39 7.65
C LYS A 35 12.29 -19.03 6.26
N GLU A 36 13.62 -18.96 6.09
CA GLU A 36 14.28 -18.63 4.83
C GLU A 36 13.82 -17.29 4.25
N ILE A 37 13.40 -16.36 5.11
CA ILE A 37 12.96 -15.04 4.68
C ILE A 37 14.19 -14.14 4.51
N PRO A 38 14.42 -13.57 3.32
CA PRO A 38 15.51 -12.62 3.13
C PRO A 38 15.24 -11.34 3.91
N TYR A 39 16.28 -10.76 4.50
CA TYR A 39 16.17 -9.51 5.23
C TYR A 39 17.43 -8.65 5.11
N ILE A 40 17.26 -7.34 5.30
CA ILE A 40 18.35 -6.35 5.30
C ILE A 40 18.45 -5.72 6.70
N PRO A 41 19.57 -5.92 7.41
CA PRO A 41 19.79 -5.32 8.73
C PRO A 41 20.33 -3.88 8.64
N TYR A 42 19.90 -3.03 9.57
CA TYR A 42 20.39 -1.67 9.78
C TYR A 42 20.58 -1.40 11.28
N LYS A 43 21.76 -0.90 11.65
CA LYS A 43 22.08 -0.54 13.05
C LYS A 43 21.52 0.83 13.48
N SER A 44 21.08 1.62 12.51
CA SER A 44 20.54 2.95 12.68
C SER A 44 19.45 3.16 11.63
N LEU A 45 18.64 4.21 11.77
CA LEU A 45 17.66 4.55 10.75
C LEU A 45 18.34 4.70 9.38
N PRO A 46 17.85 4.03 8.33
CA PRO A 46 18.37 4.18 6.97
C PRO A 46 18.24 5.65 6.52
N SER A 47 19.17 6.08 5.66
CA SER A 47 19.10 7.42 5.09
C SER A 47 17.91 7.57 4.16
N ASP A 48 17.50 8.81 3.95
CA ASP A 48 16.40 9.16 3.06
C ASP A 48 16.52 8.55 1.66
N GLY A 49 17.70 8.58 1.05
CA GLY A 49 17.91 7.98 -0.27
C GLY A 49 17.74 6.46 -0.28
N VAL A 50 18.08 5.78 0.82
CA VAL A 50 17.85 4.34 0.96
C VAL A 50 16.36 4.03 1.08
N ILE A 51 15.62 4.83 1.84
CA ILE A 51 14.17 4.66 2.04
C ILE A 51 13.40 4.76 0.72
N ASP A 52 13.85 5.61 -0.20
CA ASP A 52 13.21 5.77 -1.51
C ASP A 52 13.30 4.50 -2.39
N HIS A 53 14.18 3.56 -2.03
CA HIS A 53 14.32 2.25 -2.66
C HIS A 53 13.50 1.14 -1.97
N PHE A 54 12.77 1.42 -0.89
CA PHE A 54 11.96 0.42 -0.17
C PHE A 54 10.64 0.07 -0.89
N ARG A 55 10.73 -0.28 -2.17
CA ARG A 55 9.60 -0.79 -2.97
C ARG A 55 9.42 -2.28 -2.74
N ASN A 56 8.18 -2.73 -2.54
CA ASN A 56 7.82 -4.13 -2.39
C ASN A 56 8.48 -4.85 -1.19
N ILE A 57 8.83 -4.12 -0.14
CA ILE A 57 9.28 -4.75 1.12
C ILE A 57 8.10 -5.46 1.79
N SER A 58 8.39 -6.61 2.41
CA SER A 58 7.36 -7.46 2.99
C SER A 58 6.89 -6.94 4.35
N PHE A 59 7.83 -6.48 5.19
CA PHE A 59 7.60 -5.89 6.50
C PHE A 59 8.83 -5.11 6.99
N ILE A 60 8.64 -4.28 8.01
CA ILE A 60 9.72 -3.61 8.75
C ILE A 60 9.65 -4.02 10.21
N LEU A 61 10.78 -4.40 10.78
CA LEU A 61 10.99 -4.50 12.23
C LEU A 61 11.83 -3.30 12.65
N LEU A 62 11.30 -2.49 13.57
CA LEU A 62 11.94 -1.29 14.07
C LEU A 62 12.06 -1.40 15.58
N ASP A 63 13.27 -1.38 16.10
CA ASP A 63 13.49 -1.02 17.49
C ASP A 63 13.17 0.46 17.67
N TRP A 64 12.26 0.77 18.58
CA TRP A 64 11.94 2.15 18.91
C TRP A 64 13.14 2.87 19.52
N ARG A 65 14.03 2.14 20.19
CA ARG A 65 15.15 2.74 20.92
C ARG A 65 16.49 2.37 20.30
N LEU A 66 16.90 3.14 19.30
CA LEU A 66 18.19 2.99 18.62
C LEU A 66 19.29 3.74 19.39
N SER A 67 19.57 3.33 20.62
CA SER A 67 20.65 3.94 21.42
C SER A 67 21.26 2.96 22.42
N PRO A 68 22.60 2.84 22.46
CA PRO A 68 23.29 1.97 23.40
C PRO A 68 23.30 2.53 24.83
N ILE A 69 22.82 3.76 25.05
CA ILE A 69 22.80 4.41 26.37
C ILE A 69 21.51 4.01 27.12
N PRO A 70 21.59 3.49 28.36
CA PRO A 70 20.42 3.13 29.17
C PRO A 70 19.52 4.32 29.53
N ASP A 71 18.22 4.08 29.74
CA ASP A 71 17.21 5.14 29.98
C ASP A 71 17.54 6.06 31.13
N THR A 72 18.05 5.48 32.22
CA THR A 72 18.40 6.20 33.44
C THR A 72 19.52 7.22 33.24
N LYS A 73 20.23 7.16 32.10
CA LYS A 73 21.37 8.03 31.78
C LYS A 73 21.16 8.84 30.51
N LEU A 74 20.01 8.73 29.84
CA LEU A 74 19.76 9.43 28.59
C LEU A 74 19.27 10.87 28.89
N PRO A 75 19.96 11.92 28.39
CA PRO A 75 19.47 13.28 28.53
C PRO A 75 18.12 13.46 27.83
N GLN A 76 17.18 14.17 28.46
CA GLN A 76 15.83 14.36 27.92
C GLN A 76 15.82 14.91 26.49
N GLY A 77 16.65 15.91 26.19
CA GLY A 77 16.74 16.49 24.84
C GLY A 77 17.24 15.52 23.77
N LEU A 78 18.08 14.54 24.15
CA LEU A 78 18.52 13.48 23.22
C LEU A 78 17.41 12.46 22.98
N ASN A 79 16.63 12.13 24.02
CA ASN A 79 15.48 11.23 23.88
C ASN A 79 14.43 11.82 22.91
N GLU A 80 14.11 13.10 23.07
CA GLU A 80 13.17 13.80 22.19
C GLU A 80 13.66 13.84 20.74
N LEU A 81 14.97 13.97 20.51
CA LEU A 81 15.56 13.93 19.18
C LEU A 81 15.39 12.55 18.53
N LEU A 82 15.71 11.46 19.25
CA LEU A 82 15.56 10.09 18.75
C LEU A 82 14.10 9.76 18.41
N ILE A 83 13.16 10.16 19.28
CA ILE A 83 11.72 10.01 19.01
C ILE A 83 11.34 10.76 17.74
N LYS A 84 11.82 12.00 17.57
CA LYS A 84 11.52 12.81 16.38
C LYS A 84 12.07 12.16 15.10
N GLU A 85 13.27 11.57 15.16
CA GLU A 85 13.87 10.85 14.04
C GLU A 85 13.05 9.60 13.66
N ASN A 86 12.62 8.80 14.64
CA ASN A 86 11.73 7.66 14.41
C ASN A 86 10.41 8.08 13.76
N ILE A 87 9.79 9.15 14.26
CA ILE A 87 8.54 9.68 13.69
C ILE A 87 8.77 10.14 12.24
N SER A 88 9.88 10.82 11.97
CA SER A 88 10.25 11.25 10.61
C SER A 88 10.41 10.06 9.67
N PHE A 89 11.15 9.03 10.12
CA PHE A 89 11.32 7.77 9.41
C PHE A 89 9.97 7.11 9.07
N LEU A 90 9.09 6.94 10.05
CA LEU A 90 7.77 6.33 9.85
C LEU A 90 6.89 7.15 8.88
N LYS A 91 6.93 8.49 8.96
CA LYS A 91 6.22 9.37 8.02
C LYS A 91 6.74 9.19 6.59
N LYS A 92 8.05 9.00 6.41
CA LYS A 92 8.65 8.76 5.10
C LYS A 92 8.27 7.39 4.55
N ILE A 93 8.38 6.34 5.36
CA ILE A 93 7.94 4.98 4.98
C ILE A 93 6.48 4.98 4.53
N LYS A 94 5.57 5.60 5.29
CA LYS A 94 4.14 5.67 4.95
C LYS A 94 3.86 6.34 3.60
N LYS A 95 4.74 7.21 3.12
CA LYS A 95 4.66 7.81 1.78
C LYS A 95 5.22 6.90 0.69
N SER A 96 6.30 6.15 1.00
CA SER A 96 7.03 5.35 0.03
C SER A 96 6.45 3.94 -0.18
N CYS A 97 5.91 3.31 0.86
CA CYS A 97 5.32 1.98 0.77
C CYS A 97 4.26 1.72 1.86
N PHE A 98 3.21 0.98 1.49
CA PHE A 98 2.26 0.45 2.45
C PHE A 98 2.70 -0.96 2.85
N CYS A 99 3.42 -1.08 3.97
CA CYS A 99 3.83 -2.37 4.52
C CYS A 99 3.58 -2.44 6.04
N PRO A 100 3.46 -3.65 6.59
CA PRO A 100 3.43 -3.86 8.04
C PRO A 100 4.70 -3.36 8.72
N ILE A 101 4.55 -2.50 9.72
CA ILE A 101 5.66 -2.02 10.55
C ILE A 101 5.49 -2.54 11.97
N PHE A 102 6.49 -3.24 12.48
CA PHE A 102 6.52 -3.81 13.81
C PHE A 102 7.51 -3.03 14.66
N ILE A 103 6.98 -2.26 15.59
CA ILE A 103 7.78 -1.48 16.52
C ILE A 103 7.95 -2.31 17.79
N PHE A 104 9.20 -2.55 18.16
CA PHE A 104 9.56 -3.23 19.39
C PHE A 104 10.21 -2.26 20.35
N SER A 105 9.78 -2.26 21.60
CA SER A 105 10.38 -1.41 22.62
C SER A 105 10.40 -2.07 23.98
N ASN A 106 11.32 -1.61 24.83
CA ASN A 106 11.29 -1.83 26.27
C ASN A 106 10.57 -0.68 27.01
N GLU A 107 10.26 0.42 26.32
CA GLU A 107 9.51 1.54 26.85
C GLU A 107 8.02 1.21 27.03
N ASP A 108 7.32 2.09 27.73
CA ASP A 108 5.88 2.00 27.95
C ASP A 108 5.12 2.05 26.62
N HIS A 109 4.32 1.00 26.39
CA HIS A 109 3.54 0.81 25.17
C HIS A 109 2.55 1.96 24.91
N GLU A 110 1.90 2.45 25.96
CA GLU A 110 0.89 3.53 25.88
C GLU A 110 1.53 4.87 25.47
N GLN A 111 2.76 5.13 25.94
CA GLN A 111 3.48 6.36 25.57
C GLN A 111 3.82 6.38 24.08
N ILE A 112 4.30 5.26 23.53
CA ILE A 112 4.60 5.14 22.10
C ILE A 112 3.32 5.31 21.28
N ILE A 113 2.24 4.61 21.66
CA ILE A 113 0.94 4.71 20.98
C ILE A 113 0.43 6.16 21.00
N THR A 114 0.46 6.83 22.16
CA THR A 114 0.03 8.23 22.30
C THR A 114 0.81 9.14 21.35
N ARG A 115 2.13 8.94 21.23
CA ARG A 115 2.95 9.74 20.31
C ARG A 115 2.59 9.48 18.85
N LEU A 116 2.43 8.21 18.47
CA LEU A 116 2.08 7.82 17.11
C LEU A 116 0.69 8.35 16.70
N VAL A 117 -0.28 8.39 17.63
CA VAL A 117 -1.62 8.98 17.42
C VAL A 117 -1.51 10.49 17.24
N THR A 118 -0.77 11.17 18.13
CA THR A 118 -0.58 12.63 18.08
C THR A 118 0.04 13.07 16.74
N GLU A 119 0.95 12.27 16.18
CA GLU A 119 1.63 12.54 14.92
C GLU A 119 0.86 12.07 13.67
N GLY A 120 -0.35 11.51 13.85
CA GLY A 120 -1.20 11.03 12.76
C GLY A 120 -0.67 9.79 12.02
N LEU A 121 0.27 9.06 12.63
CA LEU A 121 0.82 7.84 12.07
C LEU A 121 -0.17 6.68 12.21
N ILE A 122 -0.81 6.58 13.37
CA ILE A 122 -1.86 5.61 13.68
C ILE A 122 -3.15 6.32 14.09
N LYS A 123 -4.28 5.62 14.02
CA LYS A 123 -5.55 6.04 14.59
C LYS A 123 -5.70 5.49 15.99
N ASP A 124 -6.49 6.16 16.81
CA ASP A 124 -6.91 5.68 18.13
C ASP A 124 -7.97 4.56 18.00
N ASN A 125 -7.54 3.42 17.45
CA ASN A 125 -8.29 2.17 17.33
C ASN A 125 -7.34 1.00 17.01
N ASP A 126 -7.86 -0.23 17.02
CA ASP A 126 -7.05 -1.44 16.86
C ASP A 126 -6.59 -1.76 15.42
N ASN A 127 -7.05 -1.01 14.41
CA ASN A 127 -6.89 -1.35 12.98
C ASN A 127 -5.84 -0.48 12.31
N ASN A 128 -4.60 -0.58 12.77
CA ASN A 128 -3.46 0.20 12.27
C ASN A 128 -2.46 -0.64 11.50
N HIS A 129 -1.87 -0.04 10.45
CA HIS A 129 -0.80 -0.62 9.64
C HIS A 129 0.56 -0.66 10.36
N ILE A 130 0.69 0.06 11.48
CA ILE A 130 1.82 0.01 12.41
C ILE A 130 1.38 -0.75 13.64
N PHE A 131 2.18 -1.74 14.04
CA PHE A 131 1.94 -2.61 15.17
C PHE A 131 3.05 -2.42 16.20
N VAL A 132 2.67 -1.96 17.39
CA VAL A 132 3.61 -1.77 18.51
C VAL A 132 3.51 -2.95 19.46
N ARG A 133 4.64 -3.55 19.84
CA ARG A 133 4.74 -4.63 20.83
C ARG A 133 5.95 -4.44 21.75
N SER A 134 5.84 -5.00 22.95
CA SER A 134 6.97 -5.07 23.86
C SER A 134 8.00 -6.11 23.39
N LYS A 135 9.30 -5.84 23.58
CA LYS A 135 10.37 -6.80 23.27
C LYS A 135 10.23 -8.09 24.10
N SER A 136 9.68 -8.02 25.32
CA SER A 136 9.49 -9.16 26.21
C SER A 136 8.46 -10.16 25.70
N GLU A 137 7.39 -9.68 25.04
CA GLU A 137 6.34 -10.54 24.46
C GLU A 137 6.84 -11.43 23.32
N LEU A 138 7.95 -11.05 22.68
CA LEU A 138 8.47 -11.72 21.48
C LEU A 138 9.58 -12.72 21.78
N LYS A 139 9.97 -12.85 23.05
CA LYS A 139 10.94 -13.84 23.50
C LYS A 139 10.40 -15.26 23.34
N GLY A 140 11.01 -16.05 22.46
CA GLY A 140 10.76 -17.48 22.33
C GLY A 140 10.45 -17.93 20.91
N LYS A 141 10.68 -19.22 20.65
CA LYS A 141 10.47 -19.84 19.33
C LYS A 141 9.04 -19.59 18.84
N THR A 142 8.90 -19.07 17.62
CA THR A 142 7.63 -18.79 16.89
C THR A 142 6.80 -17.60 17.36
N LYS A 143 7.22 -16.84 18.39
CA LYS A 143 6.38 -15.76 18.93
C LYS A 143 6.21 -14.59 17.96
N LEU A 144 7.24 -14.25 17.17
CA LEU A 144 7.14 -13.21 16.14
C LEU A 144 6.01 -13.58 15.18
N PHE A 145 6.12 -14.70 14.46
CA PHE A 145 5.15 -15.08 13.44
C PHE A 145 3.73 -15.30 13.99
N LYS A 146 3.58 -15.73 15.25
CA LYS A 146 2.28 -15.78 15.91
C LYS A 146 1.69 -14.39 16.14
N ALA A 147 2.50 -13.43 16.59
CA ALA A 147 2.07 -12.04 16.74
C ALA A 147 1.69 -11.44 15.38
N LEU A 148 2.51 -11.67 14.35
CA LEU A 148 2.24 -11.27 12.96
C LEU A 148 0.93 -11.87 12.44
N GLU A 149 0.73 -13.17 12.64
CA GLU A 149 -0.47 -13.88 12.18
C GLU A 149 -1.73 -13.37 12.88
N ASN A 150 -1.67 -13.17 14.19
CA ASN A 150 -2.78 -12.61 14.96
C ASN A 150 -3.12 -11.18 14.52
N TRP A 151 -2.09 -10.38 14.24
CA TRP A 151 -2.29 -9.02 13.76
C TRP A 151 -2.92 -8.99 12.36
N ILE A 152 -2.44 -9.80 11.40
CA ILE A 152 -3.05 -9.93 10.07
C ILE A 152 -4.52 -10.36 10.18
N LYS A 153 -4.82 -11.33 11.04
CA LYS A 153 -6.19 -11.80 11.27
C LYS A 153 -7.14 -10.72 11.82
N ASN A 154 -6.59 -9.65 12.38
CA ASN A 154 -7.35 -8.51 12.89
C ASN A 154 -7.28 -7.28 11.94
N ASN A 155 -6.43 -7.32 10.90
CA ASN A 155 -6.22 -6.21 9.96
C ASN A 155 -6.58 -6.65 8.53
N PRO A 156 -7.89 -6.65 8.18
CA PRO A 156 -8.37 -7.21 6.93
C PRO A 156 -7.81 -6.50 5.68
N SER A 157 -7.53 -5.20 5.74
CA SER A 157 -6.92 -4.46 4.63
C SER A 157 -5.51 -4.95 4.30
N VAL A 158 -4.70 -5.21 5.32
CA VAL A 158 -3.34 -5.75 5.16
C VAL A 158 -3.39 -7.18 4.65
N TYR A 159 -4.32 -7.99 5.17
CA TYR A 159 -4.56 -9.35 4.66
C TYR A 159 -4.88 -9.34 3.17
N VAL A 160 -5.89 -8.56 2.76
CA VAL A 160 -6.31 -8.45 1.34
C VAL A 160 -5.15 -7.99 0.47
N LEU A 161 -4.40 -6.97 0.91
CA LEU A 161 -3.24 -6.49 0.17
C LEU A 161 -2.21 -7.60 -0.04
N LYS A 162 -1.83 -8.32 1.00
CA LYS A 162 -0.76 -9.32 0.89
C LYS A 162 -1.14 -10.54 0.06
N GLU A 163 -2.40 -10.97 0.16
CA GLU A 163 -2.92 -12.01 -0.74
C GLU A 163 -2.93 -11.52 -2.18
N TRP A 164 -3.39 -10.28 -2.43
CA TRP A 164 -3.40 -9.69 -3.76
C TRP A 164 -1.99 -9.50 -4.33
N GLU A 165 -1.03 -8.99 -3.55
CA GLU A 165 0.37 -8.79 -3.95
C GLU A 165 1.01 -10.10 -4.40
N ARG A 166 0.77 -11.19 -3.67
CA ARG A 166 1.30 -12.51 -4.03
C ARG A 166 0.87 -12.90 -5.44
N GLU A 167 -0.43 -12.90 -5.68
CA GLU A 167 -1.00 -13.30 -6.97
C GLU A 167 -0.61 -12.31 -8.09
N TYR A 168 -0.53 -11.02 -7.76
CA TYR A 168 -0.10 -9.98 -8.68
C TYR A 168 1.33 -10.21 -9.15
N PHE A 169 2.28 -10.47 -8.22
CA PHE A 169 3.67 -10.70 -8.59
C PHE A 169 3.84 -11.95 -9.43
N ASP A 170 3.15 -13.03 -9.10
CA ASP A 170 3.17 -14.27 -9.87
C ASP A 170 2.61 -14.05 -11.29
N ALA A 171 1.46 -13.38 -11.41
CA ALA A 171 0.84 -13.04 -12.69
C ALA A 171 1.70 -12.08 -13.52
N LYS A 172 2.29 -11.06 -12.90
CA LYS A 172 3.20 -10.10 -13.56
C LYS A 172 4.44 -10.81 -14.10
N ASN A 173 5.11 -11.61 -13.28
CA ASN A 173 6.31 -12.33 -13.70
C ASN A 173 6.01 -13.29 -14.85
N LYS A 174 4.89 -14.03 -14.75
CA LYS A 174 4.42 -14.93 -15.81
C LYS A 174 4.14 -14.18 -17.11
N LEU A 175 3.38 -13.08 -17.06
CA LEU A 175 3.08 -12.25 -18.24
C LEU A 175 4.35 -11.83 -18.96
N PHE A 176 5.30 -11.21 -18.25
CA PHE A 176 6.50 -10.68 -18.86
C PHE A 176 7.44 -11.78 -19.37
N SER A 177 7.52 -12.93 -18.70
CA SER A 177 8.27 -14.09 -19.20
C SER A 177 7.67 -14.61 -20.50
N GLU A 178 6.36 -14.89 -20.53
CA GLU A 178 5.67 -15.42 -21.70
C GLU A 178 5.79 -14.48 -22.90
N PHE A 179 5.56 -13.18 -22.69
CA PHE A 179 5.65 -12.20 -23.78
C PHE A 179 7.10 -12.01 -24.26
N HIS A 180 8.08 -12.11 -23.35
CA HIS A 180 9.49 -12.08 -23.72
C HIS A 180 9.88 -13.31 -24.56
N GLU A 181 9.39 -14.49 -24.21
CA GLU A 181 9.58 -15.74 -24.96
C GLU A 181 8.92 -15.68 -26.35
N MET A 182 7.74 -15.06 -26.47
CA MET A 182 7.08 -14.84 -27.76
C MET A 182 7.89 -13.88 -28.64
N ASN A 183 8.25 -12.70 -28.10
CA ASN A 183 9.10 -11.73 -28.76
C ASN A 183 9.60 -10.67 -27.76
N PRO A 184 10.91 -10.50 -27.52
CA PRO A 184 11.42 -9.47 -26.61
C PRO A 184 11.04 -8.03 -26.99
N ASN A 185 10.71 -7.78 -28.26
CA ASN A 185 10.25 -6.48 -28.76
C ASN A 185 8.72 -6.35 -28.79
N TRP A 186 7.97 -7.23 -28.13
CA TRP A 186 6.50 -7.14 -28.04
C TRP A 186 5.98 -5.74 -27.67
N PRO A 187 6.62 -4.92 -26.78
CA PRO A 187 6.08 -3.61 -26.47
C PRO A 187 6.14 -2.69 -27.69
N LYS A 188 7.22 -2.77 -28.49
CA LYS A 188 7.39 -1.96 -29.71
C LYS A 188 6.42 -2.38 -30.81
N ILE A 189 6.10 -3.67 -30.91
CA ILE A 189 5.15 -4.20 -31.89
C ILE A 189 3.75 -3.63 -31.59
N LEU A 190 3.30 -3.74 -30.33
CA LEU A 190 2.02 -3.20 -29.90
C LEU A 190 1.98 -1.68 -30.02
N TRP A 191 3.03 -0.98 -29.57
CA TRP A 191 3.12 0.48 -29.67
C TRP A 191 2.91 0.99 -31.10
N LYS A 192 3.61 0.40 -32.08
CA LYS A 192 3.43 0.77 -33.50
C LYS A 192 2.03 0.46 -34.03
N THR A 193 1.40 -0.59 -33.52
CA THR A 193 0.01 -0.94 -33.87
C THR A 193 -0.93 0.16 -33.36
N PHE A 194 -0.79 0.58 -32.10
CA PHE A 194 -1.61 1.65 -31.51
C PHE A 194 -1.45 3.01 -32.19
N ILE A 195 -0.22 3.39 -32.59
CA ILE A 195 0.03 4.58 -33.43
C ILE A 195 -0.77 4.47 -34.73
N SER A 196 -0.69 3.31 -35.40
CA SER A 196 -1.34 3.09 -36.69
C SER A 196 -2.87 3.13 -36.58
N ASP A 197 -3.41 2.83 -35.40
CA ASP A 197 -4.84 2.87 -35.09
C ASP A 197 -5.32 4.25 -34.58
N HIS A 198 -4.44 5.26 -34.51
CA HIS A 198 -4.73 6.61 -33.97
C HIS A 198 -5.32 6.57 -32.55
N SER A 199 -4.79 5.69 -31.71
CA SER A 199 -5.20 5.50 -30.31
C SER A 199 -4.15 6.05 -29.34
N ASN A 200 -4.53 6.27 -28.08
CA ASN A 200 -3.58 6.65 -27.04
C ASN A 200 -2.71 5.44 -26.66
N GLU A 201 -1.47 5.42 -27.15
CA GLU A 201 -0.60 4.24 -27.08
C GLU A 201 -0.22 3.87 -25.65
N SER A 202 -0.07 4.88 -24.79
CA SER A 202 0.26 4.69 -23.38
C SER A 202 -0.92 4.04 -22.63
N MET A 203 -2.13 4.50 -22.91
CA MET A 203 -3.36 3.95 -22.34
C MET A 203 -3.59 2.52 -22.83
N GLU A 204 -3.53 2.28 -24.14
CA GLU A 204 -3.75 0.96 -24.73
C GLU A 204 -2.73 -0.08 -24.26
N LEU A 205 -1.45 0.29 -24.21
CA LEU A 205 -0.42 -0.60 -23.70
C LEU A 205 -0.61 -0.89 -22.20
N GLY A 206 -0.95 0.14 -21.42
CA GLY A 206 -1.25 0.02 -20.00
C GLY A 206 -2.45 -0.88 -19.72
N GLU A 207 -3.53 -0.73 -20.49
CA GLU A 207 -4.76 -1.52 -20.38
C GLU A 207 -4.51 -2.98 -20.79
N LEU A 208 -3.77 -3.20 -21.87
CA LEU A 208 -3.41 -4.54 -22.30
C LEU A 208 -2.61 -5.28 -21.22
N ILE A 209 -1.60 -4.63 -20.63
CA ILE A 209 -0.80 -5.21 -19.54
C ILE A 209 -1.69 -5.49 -18.34
N SER A 210 -2.50 -4.51 -17.92
CA SER A 210 -3.37 -4.61 -16.74
C SER A 210 -4.39 -5.74 -16.87
N ARG A 211 -5.09 -5.84 -18.01
CA ARG A 211 -6.03 -6.92 -18.32
C ARG A 211 -5.35 -8.28 -18.33
N ASN A 212 -4.14 -8.36 -18.88
CA ASN A 212 -3.38 -9.61 -18.93
C ASN A 212 -2.91 -10.07 -17.55
N ILE A 213 -2.52 -9.14 -16.67
CA ILE A 213 -2.21 -9.44 -15.27
C ILE A 213 -3.49 -9.92 -14.58
N HIS A 214 -4.59 -9.16 -14.66
CA HIS A 214 -5.85 -9.49 -14.01
C HIS A 214 -6.37 -10.89 -14.40
N THR A 215 -6.33 -11.22 -15.70
CA THR A 215 -6.77 -12.52 -16.22
C THR A 215 -5.86 -13.67 -15.77
N ARG A 216 -4.57 -13.40 -15.52
CA ARG A 216 -3.61 -14.41 -15.02
C ARG A 216 -3.68 -14.61 -13.52
N MET A 217 -4.23 -13.66 -12.76
CA MET A 217 -4.44 -13.81 -11.32
C MET A 217 -5.57 -14.77 -10.99
N THR A 218 -6.52 -15.06 -11.89
CA THR A 218 -7.78 -15.75 -11.56
C THR A 218 -7.67 -17.29 -11.58
N PRO A 219 -8.24 -18.04 -10.59
CA PRO A 219 -8.96 -17.60 -9.39
C PRO A 219 -8.12 -17.74 -8.09
N PHE A 220 -7.97 -16.63 -7.37
CA PHE A 220 -7.52 -16.61 -5.98
C PHE A 220 -8.70 -16.23 -5.08
N GLU A 221 -8.78 -16.86 -3.91
CA GLU A 221 -9.88 -16.67 -2.97
C GLU A 221 -9.41 -15.99 -1.69
N PHE A 222 -10.14 -14.98 -1.26
CA PHE A 222 -9.95 -14.40 0.07
C PHE A 222 -10.64 -15.26 1.13
N SER A 223 -9.96 -15.46 2.26
CA SER A 223 -10.49 -16.21 3.38
C SER A 223 -11.62 -15.46 4.07
N GLY A 224 -12.86 -15.91 3.83
CA GLY A 224 -14.04 -15.43 4.55
C GLY A 224 -13.93 -15.58 6.07
N LYS A 225 -13.11 -16.50 6.59
CA LYS A 225 -12.85 -16.62 8.04
C LYS A 225 -12.14 -15.39 8.62
N ILE A 226 -11.31 -14.72 7.82
CA ILE A 226 -10.62 -13.48 8.23
C ILE A 226 -11.55 -12.30 8.00
N LEU A 227 -12.19 -12.21 6.84
CA LEU A 227 -13.01 -11.05 6.46
C LEU A 227 -14.37 -10.98 7.20
N ASN A 228 -14.97 -12.12 7.55
CA ASN A 228 -16.27 -12.17 8.26
C ASN A 228 -16.12 -12.18 9.78
N LYS A 229 -14.91 -11.95 10.30
CA LYS A 229 -14.69 -11.90 11.75
C LYS A 229 -15.50 -10.74 12.33
N LYS A 230 -16.31 -11.02 13.36
CA LYS A 230 -17.13 -9.99 14.02
C LYS A 230 -16.20 -8.89 14.55
N GLY A 231 -16.33 -7.69 13.98
CA GLY A 231 -15.62 -6.49 14.39
C GLY A 231 -16.59 -5.37 14.77
N LYS A 232 -16.05 -4.16 14.99
CA LYS A 232 -16.85 -2.94 15.18
C LYS A 232 -17.78 -2.76 13.97
N LYS A 233 -19.07 -2.57 14.22
CA LYS A 233 -20.03 -2.26 13.15
C LYS A 233 -19.66 -0.91 12.54
N SER A 234 -19.49 -0.87 11.22
CA SER A 234 -19.34 0.38 10.48
C SER A 234 -20.66 1.15 10.48
N ASN A 235 -20.57 2.46 10.64
CA ASN A 235 -21.73 3.33 10.44
C ASN A 235 -21.92 3.67 8.96
N GLN A 236 -23.07 4.23 8.61
CA GLN A 236 -23.42 4.56 7.22
C GLN A 236 -22.41 5.53 6.57
N SER A 237 -21.91 6.53 7.30
CA SER A 237 -20.94 7.48 6.78
C SER A 237 -19.60 6.81 6.43
N GLU A 238 -19.15 5.87 7.26
CA GLU A 238 -17.94 5.09 7.00
C GLU A 238 -18.10 4.20 5.76
N ILE A 239 -19.27 3.56 5.61
CA ILE A 239 -19.59 2.75 4.44
C ILE A 239 -19.57 3.59 3.16
N LEU A 240 -20.25 4.75 3.19
CA LEU A 240 -20.30 5.66 2.05
C LEU A 240 -18.90 6.14 1.64
N LYS A 241 -18.04 6.50 2.59
CA LYS A 241 -16.66 6.91 2.30
C LYS A 241 -15.84 5.84 1.59
N VAL A 242 -15.99 4.57 2.01
CA VAL A 242 -15.28 3.45 1.38
C VAL A 242 -15.82 3.19 -0.03
N ILE A 243 -17.15 3.22 -0.20
CA ILE A 243 -17.79 3.02 -1.52
C ILE A 243 -17.41 4.15 -2.47
N GLU A 244 -17.44 5.39 -2.02
CA GLU A 244 -17.05 6.58 -2.79
C GLU A 244 -15.58 6.48 -3.22
N GLY A 245 -14.67 6.21 -2.29
CA GLY A 245 -13.25 6.05 -2.59
C GLY A 245 -12.92 4.84 -3.48
N GLY A 246 -13.80 3.84 -3.55
CA GLY A 246 -13.69 2.71 -4.48
C GLY A 246 -14.29 2.97 -5.87
N ARG A 247 -15.01 4.08 -6.06
CA ARG A 247 -15.71 4.42 -7.32
C ARG A 247 -15.12 5.63 -8.04
N TYR A 248 -14.59 6.58 -7.29
CA TYR A 248 -14.10 7.84 -7.83
C TYR A 248 -12.64 8.06 -7.48
N LEU A 249 -11.90 8.54 -8.47
CA LEU A 249 -10.53 9.04 -8.30
C LEU A 249 -10.55 10.56 -8.24
N LYS A 250 -9.61 11.14 -7.50
CA LYS A 250 -9.40 12.58 -7.52
C LYS A 250 -8.72 12.99 -8.82
N ASN A 251 -8.94 14.24 -9.23
CA ASN A 251 -8.35 14.82 -10.43
C ASN A 251 -6.82 14.68 -10.51
N GLU A 252 -6.12 14.72 -9.38
CA GLU A 252 -4.65 14.54 -9.31
C GLU A 252 -4.15 13.15 -9.78
N PHE A 253 -5.05 12.17 -9.90
CA PHE A 253 -4.76 10.83 -10.39
C PHE A 253 -5.25 10.58 -11.82
N LEU A 254 -5.92 11.55 -12.45
CA LEU A 254 -6.42 11.44 -13.83
C LEU A 254 -5.38 11.96 -14.81
N ASN A 255 -5.33 11.38 -16.01
CA ASN A 255 -4.45 11.85 -17.08
C ASN A 255 -5.13 13.01 -17.82
N SER A 256 -4.44 14.14 -18.00
CA SER A 256 -4.99 15.30 -18.70
C SER A 256 -5.31 15.04 -20.17
N ASN A 257 -4.71 13.99 -20.75
CA ASN A 257 -4.90 13.63 -22.15
C ASN A 257 -5.96 12.54 -22.34
N ASP A 258 -6.82 12.33 -21.34
CA ASP A 258 -7.83 11.29 -21.34
C ASP A 258 -9.14 11.83 -20.76
N ILE A 259 -10.26 11.40 -21.35
CA ILE A 259 -11.61 11.68 -20.88
C ILE A 259 -12.39 10.40 -20.99
N ALA A 260 -13.05 9.98 -19.92
CA ALA A 260 -13.78 8.74 -19.86
C ALA A 260 -15.28 8.96 -19.61
N PRO A 261 -16.13 8.01 -20.04
CA PRO A 261 -17.50 7.92 -19.54
C PRO A 261 -17.47 7.76 -18.01
N GLY A 262 -18.30 8.53 -17.31
CA GLY A 262 -18.36 8.54 -15.85
C GLY A 262 -17.53 9.64 -15.17
N ASP A 263 -16.67 10.34 -15.91
CA ASP A 263 -15.93 11.48 -15.37
C ASP A 263 -16.87 12.56 -14.85
N ILE A 264 -16.51 13.12 -13.69
CA ILE A 264 -17.31 14.15 -13.01
C ILE A 264 -16.65 15.51 -13.18
N PHE A 265 -17.42 16.45 -13.71
CA PHE A 265 -17.02 17.84 -13.94
C PHE A 265 -17.75 18.75 -12.95
N TYR A 266 -17.04 19.74 -12.43
CA TYR A 266 -17.63 20.77 -11.59
C TYR A 266 -17.55 22.13 -12.31
N PHE A 267 -18.71 22.68 -12.66
CA PHE A 267 -18.82 23.95 -13.36
C PHE A 267 -20.08 24.67 -12.90
N ASN A 268 -20.03 26.00 -12.76
CA ASN A 268 -21.17 26.82 -12.31
C ASN A 268 -21.85 26.35 -11.00
N SER A 269 -21.08 25.85 -10.04
CA SER A 269 -21.58 25.31 -8.76
C SER A 269 -22.41 24.03 -8.86
N GLU A 270 -22.35 23.37 -10.01
CA GLU A 270 -23.06 22.12 -10.27
C GLU A 270 -22.09 21.02 -10.69
N TYR A 271 -22.48 19.79 -10.42
CA TYR A 271 -21.73 18.60 -10.84
C TYR A 271 -22.38 17.99 -12.05
N TYR A 272 -21.57 17.59 -13.01
CA TYR A 272 -21.99 16.96 -14.24
C TYR A 272 -21.24 15.65 -14.42
N ILE A 273 -21.89 14.63 -14.98
CA ILE A 273 -21.26 13.36 -15.33
C ILE A 273 -21.23 13.18 -16.84
N ASN A 274 -20.07 12.80 -17.38
CA ASN A 274 -19.95 12.43 -18.78
C ASN A 274 -20.62 11.09 -19.04
N ILE A 275 -21.57 11.06 -19.98
CA ILE A 275 -22.28 9.85 -20.41
C ILE A 275 -22.00 9.48 -21.87
N ARG A 276 -21.07 10.18 -22.52
CA ARG A 276 -20.64 9.87 -23.88
C ARG A 276 -20.05 8.46 -23.90
N ALA A 277 -20.28 7.70 -24.97
CA ALA A 277 -19.74 6.35 -25.10
C ALA A 277 -18.20 6.40 -25.17
N ALA A 278 -17.51 5.39 -24.63
CA ALA A 278 -16.05 5.37 -24.56
C ALA A 278 -15.39 5.55 -25.93
N CYS A 279 -15.95 4.94 -26.99
CA CYS A 279 -15.46 5.07 -28.36
C CYS A 279 -15.58 6.47 -28.94
N ASP A 280 -16.43 7.31 -28.35
CA ASP A 280 -16.63 8.69 -28.78
C ASP A 280 -15.85 9.68 -27.91
N CYS A 281 -15.17 9.23 -26.84
CA CYS A 281 -14.36 10.07 -25.96
C CYS A 281 -12.91 10.26 -26.46
N ILE A 282 -12.65 9.98 -27.73
CA ILE A 282 -11.36 10.17 -28.38
C ILE A 282 -11.48 11.22 -29.48
N PRO A 283 -10.38 11.91 -29.85
CA PRO A 283 -10.37 12.81 -31.00
C PRO A 283 -10.81 12.09 -32.29
N ASP A 284 -11.53 12.79 -33.16
CA ASP A 284 -11.98 12.23 -34.44
C ASP A 284 -10.80 11.74 -35.29
N ARG A 285 -10.78 10.44 -35.57
CA ARG A 285 -9.72 9.79 -36.36
C ARG A 285 -9.60 10.34 -37.77
N ASN A 286 -10.64 10.99 -38.29
CA ASN A 286 -10.63 11.61 -39.61
C ASN A 286 -10.06 13.04 -39.59
N LYS A 287 -9.76 13.61 -38.41
CA LYS A 287 -9.23 14.96 -38.22
C LYS A 287 -7.92 14.91 -37.40
N PRO A 288 -6.77 14.73 -38.04
CA PRO A 288 -5.47 14.57 -37.37
C PRO A 288 -5.06 15.72 -36.44
N GLU A 289 -5.63 16.91 -36.65
CA GLU A 289 -5.42 18.11 -35.85
C GLU A 289 -6.26 18.18 -34.57
N GLU A 290 -7.31 17.35 -34.46
CA GLU A 290 -8.21 17.33 -33.32
C GLU A 290 -7.51 16.80 -32.07
N LYS A 291 -7.66 17.50 -30.95
CA LYS A 291 -7.09 17.14 -29.65
C LYS A 291 -8.18 16.71 -28.68
N ILE A 292 -7.75 16.15 -27.55
CA ILE A 292 -8.68 15.70 -26.50
C ILE A 292 -9.59 16.85 -26.01
N ASP A 293 -9.07 18.08 -25.96
CA ASP A 293 -9.82 19.27 -25.54
C ASP A 293 -10.92 19.68 -26.54
N ASP A 294 -10.84 19.19 -27.78
CA ASP A 294 -11.82 19.45 -28.83
C ASP A 294 -12.99 18.45 -28.80
N VAL A 295 -12.86 17.36 -28.02
CA VAL A 295 -13.88 16.31 -27.91
C VAL A 295 -15.13 16.86 -27.22
N GLN A 296 -16.24 16.88 -27.94
CA GLN A 296 -17.52 17.31 -27.39
C GLN A 296 -18.05 16.29 -26.38
N LEU A 297 -18.40 16.68 -25.17
CA LEU A 297 -18.92 15.74 -24.17
C LEU A 297 -20.45 15.81 -24.06
N TYR A 298 -21.05 14.68 -23.65
CA TYR A 298 -22.46 14.63 -23.26
C TYR A 298 -22.52 14.59 -21.74
N LEU A 299 -22.91 15.72 -21.15
CA LEU A 299 -22.92 15.93 -19.71
C LEU A 299 -24.34 15.88 -19.16
N LEU A 300 -24.57 15.03 -18.15
CA LEU A 300 -25.80 15.04 -17.37
C LEU A 300 -25.58 15.76 -16.04
N LEU A 301 -26.47 16.68 -15.70
CA LEU A 301 -26.50 17.33 -14.39
C LEU A 301 -26.77 16.29 -13.30
N ILE A 302 -25.92 16.27 -12.28
CA ILE A 302 -26.09 15.46 -11.07
C ILE A 302 -26.87 16.29 -10.04
N PRO A 303 -28.16 16.00 -9.79
CA PRO A 303 -28.93 16.76 -8.81
C PRO A 303 -28.44 16.43 -7.39
N ILE A 304 -27.78 17.37 -6.73
CA ILE A 304 -27.47 17.25 -5.31
C ILE A 304 -28.75 17.53 -4.51
N LYS A 305 -29.44 16.47 -4.08
CA LYS A 305 -30.48 16.61 -3.06
C LYS A 305 -29.84 16.83 -1.70
N SER A 306 -29.93 18.04 -1.18
CA SER A 306 -29.73 18.31 0.25
C SER A 306 -30.91 17.70 1.03
N GLY A 307 -30.77 16.44 1.44
CA GLY A 307 -31.84 15.74 2.17
C GLY A 307 -31.27 14.69 3.13
N THR A 308 -31.68 14.76 4.39
CA THR A 308 -31.59 13.67 5.36
C THR A 308 -32.27 12.44 4.77
N LEU A 309 -31.50 11.35 4.61
CA LEU A 309 -32.02 10.08 4.10
C LEU A 309 -33.05 9.48 5.09
N PRO A 310 -34.08 8.76 4.59
CA PRO A 310 -35.11 8.17 5.43
C PRO A 310 -34.51 7.17 6.42
N LYS A 311 -35.07 7.17 7.64
CA LYS A 311 -34.64 6.40 8.82
C LYS A 311 -34.57 4.89 8.59
#